data_AF-A0A8T0NYF3-F1
#
_entry.id   AF-A0A8T0NYF3-F1
#
_cell.length_a   1.000
_cell.length_b   1.000
_cell.length_c   1.000
_cell.angle_alpha   90.00
_cell.angle_beta   90.00
_cell.angle_gamma   90.00
#
_symmetry.space_group_name_H-M   'P 1'
#
loop_
_entity.id
_entity.type
_entity.pdbx_description
1 polymer ?
#
loop_
_entity_poly.entity_id
_entity_poly.type
_entity_poly.pdbx_seq_one_letter_code
_entity_poly.pdbx_strand_id
1 'polypeptide(L)'
;MNKWRRYLYLVVDEWGQGAYPLRRIDSSTLFFSRNQVKEAATAAAAFTIEETPLPRPQLSFTPSLHRGNLKFISLFGNGRKKSHLAALEYGGVSHIYDVEHRTMQEIASPNECQFCDPVALAVAESLYVLNNVLCKTNDDSSWHCLQPLPFVLEPGYERRFIESYTTSDGGSNILISTPGVGTYSLDVASGSWRKAGDWELPFRGRADFFPEYGVWLGFSSQDNLLCCSSDITAAVLEGAPLDMVWEDLNPPRRWIPRKSHLVYLGSNKFCVAKLFEREFNIVSELGCVPYTEAFAVFTGLVLKPSTDHSGLVMLKHRSHIYRFSGITTCWVF
;
A
#
# COMPACT_ATOMS: atom_id res chain seq x y z
N MET A 1 21.53 6.58 -17.80
CA MET A 1 20.83 7.26 -16.69
C MET A 1 19.61 6.45 -16.34
N ASN A 2 19.62 5.72 -15.22
CA ASN A 2 18.47 4.91 -14.79
C ASN A 2 17.31 5.85 -14.43
N LYS A 3 16.30 5.89 -15.31
CA LYS A 3 15.05 6.64 -15.08
C LYS A 3 14.23 5.89 -14.04
N TRP A 4 14.20 6.42 -12.83
CA TRP A 4 13.24 6.06 -11.79
C TRP A 4 11.91 6.78 -12.05
N ARG A 5 10.83 6.29 -11.44
CA ARG A 5 9.46 6.77 -11.63
C ARG A 5 9.34 8.21 -11.15
N ARG A 6 8.95 9.09 -12.07
CA ARG A 6 8.82 10.54 -11.84
C ARG A 6 7.58 10.92 -11.04
N TYR A 7 6.55 10.08 -11.05
CA TYR A 7 5.26 10.41 -10.45
C TYR A 7 4.80 9.34 -9.49
N LEU A 8 4.30 9.80 -8.35
CA LEU A 8 3.48 9.04 -7.40
C LEU A 8 2.02 9.39 -7.65
N TYR A 9 1.13 8.46 -7.34
CA TYR A 9 -0.29 8.66 -7.47
C TYR A 9 -0.95 8.51 -6.10
N LEU A 10 -1.77 9.49 -5.73
CA LEU A 10 -2.58 9.49 -4.52
C LEU A 10 -4.05 9.48 -4.94
N VAL A 11 -4.79 8.46 -4.52
CA VAL A 11 -6.25 8.43 -4.62
C VAL A 11 -6.81 8.68 -3.23
N VAL A 12 -7.63 9.73 -3.11
CA VAL A 12 -8.29 10.11 -1.86
C VAL A 12 -9.76 9.71 -1.93
N ASP A 13 -10.30 9.12 -0.88
CA ASP A 13 -11.75 8.92 -0.72
C ASP A 13 -12.41 10.21 -0.20
N GLU A 14 -12.99 10.99 -1.10
CA GLU A 14 -13.77 12.18 -0.76
C GLU A 14 -15.24 11.78 -0.51
N TRP A 15 -15.48 10.99 0.55
CA TRP A 15 -16.76 10.36 0.91
C TRP A 15 -18.00 11.27 0.76
N GLY A 16 -17.86 12.57 1.05
CA GLY A 16 -18.94 13.55 0.91
C GLY A 16 -19.36 13.89 -0.53
N GLN A 17 -18.51 13.59 -1.52
CA GLN A 17 -18.77 13.83 -2.95
C GLN A 17 -19.00 12.56 -3.76
N GLY A 18 -18.80 11.38 -3.18
CA GLY A 18 -18.91 10.11 -3.92
C GLY A 18 -17.88 9.99 -5.04
N ALA A 19 -16.71 10.61 -4.87
CA ALA A 19 -15.65 10.67 -5.88
C ALA A 19 -14.29 10.32 -5.28
N TYR A 20 -13.45 9.71 -6.13
CA TYR A 20 -12.10 9.27 -5.81
C TYR A 20 -11.11 9.99 -6.74
N PRO A 21 -10.71 11.24 -6.43
CA PRO A 21 -9.75 11.98 -7.23
C PRO A 21 -8.36 11.33 -7.24
N LEU A 22 -7.87 11.03 -8.44
CA LEU A 22 -6.50 10.59 -8.69
C LEU A 22 -5.60 11.81 -8.85
N ARG A 23 -4.70 12.02 -7.90
CA ARG A 23 -3.77 13.15 -7.85
C ARG A 23 -2.36 12.66 -8.17
N ARG A 24 -1.67 13.40 -9.05
CA ARG A 24 -0.32 13.08 -9.49
C ARG A 24 0.70 13.96 -8.76
N ILE A 25 1.61 13.33 -8.01
CA ILE A 25 2.65 13.99 -7.20
C ILE A 25 4.00 13.80 -7.90
N ASP A 26 4.79 14.87 -8.08
CA ASP A 26 6.14 14.77 -8.63
C ASP A 26 7.09 14.19 -7.57
N SER A 27 7.56 12.96 -7.77
CA SER A 27 8.40 12.26 -6.82
C SER A 27 9.78 12.90 -6.66
N SER A 28 10.22 13.75 -7.61
CA SER A 28 11.53 14.41 -7.54
C SER A 28 11.62 15.42 -6.39
N THR A 29 10.51 15.99 -5.95
CA THR A 29 10.49 16.94 -4.84
C THR A 29 10.85 16.28 -3.50
N LEU A 30 10.67 14.96 -3.39
CA LEU A 30 11.01 14.18 -2.21
C LEU A 30 12.52 13.92 -2.04
N PHE A 31 13.35 14.26 -3.03
CA PHE A 31 14.78 13.92 -3.01
C PHE A 31 15.65 15.15 -3.18
N PHE A 32 16.55 15.36 -2.22
CA PHE A 32 17.68 16.27 -2.38
C PHE A 32 18.47 16.00 -3.67
N SER A 33 18.86 17.07 -4.34
CA SER A 33 19.87 16.98 -5.40
C SER A 33 21.20 16.51 -4.81
N ARG A 34 22.10 15.97 -5.67
CA ARG A 34 23.39 15.42 -5.23
C ARG A 34 24.25 16.40 -4.42
N ASN A 35 24.10 17.70 -4.67
CA ASN A 35 24.83 18.76 -3.99
C ASN A 35 24.24 19.07 -2.59
N GLN A 36 22.93 18.89 -2.41
CA GLN A 36 22.22 19.20 -1.16
C GLN A 36 22.32 18.10 -0.10
N VAL A 37 22.65 16.85 -0.48
CA VAL A 37 22.74 15.72 0.46
C VAL A 37 23.81 15.95 1.53
N LYS A 38 24.94 16.59 1.16
CA LYS A 38 26.04 16.88 2.10
C LYS A 38 25.64 17.91 3.16
N GLU A 39 24.85 18.91 2.79
CA GLU A 39 24.38 19.97 3.70
C GLU A 39 23.22 19.49 4.58
N ALA A 40 22.33 18.65 4.04
CA ALA A 40 21.21 18.08 4.78
C ALA A 40 21.63 17.10 5.88
N ALA A 41 22.72 16.33 5.67
CA ALA A 41 23.26 15.41 6.67
C ALA A 41 23.69 16.13 7.96
N THR A 42 24.13 17.39 7.86
CA THR A 42 24.48 18.24 9.01
C THR A 42 23.27 18.89 9.70
N ALA A 43 22.11 18.99 9.02
CA ALA A 43 20.90 19.64 9.54
C ALA A 43 19.84 18.66 10.09
N ALA A 44 20.12 17.35 10.04
CA ALA A 44 19.18 16.24 10.26
C ALA A 44 18.57 16.13 11.68
N ALA A 45 18.86 17.06 12.60
CA ALA A 45 18.32 17.06 13.96
C ALA A 45 16.89 17.65 14.06
N ALA A 46 16.40 18.36 13.04
CA ALA A 46 15.07 18.97 13.06
C ALA A 46 14.06 18.17 12.22
N PHE A 47 12.90 17.90 12.80
CA PHE A 47 11.73 17.38 12.10
C PHE A 47 11.20 18.46 11.13
N THR A 48 11.76 18.53 9.92
CA THR A 48 11.29 19.46 8.89
C THR A 48 10.35 18.73 7.93
N ILE A 49 9.08 19.15 7.91
CA ILE A 49 8.09 18.72 6.94
C ILE A 49 7.64 19.94 6.15
N GLU A 50 7.68 19.86 4.83
CA GLU A 50 7.25 20.94 3.94
C GLU A 50 5.74 20.82 3.69
N GLU A 51 4.98 21.85 4.08
CA GLU A 51 3.56 21.94 3.76
C GLU A 51 3.36 22.16 2.27
N THR A 52 2.65 21.24 1.62
CA THR A 52 2.48 21.24 0.17
C THR A 52 1.00 21.15 -0.18
N PRO A 53 0.47 22.06 -1.01
CA PRO A 53 -0.92 21.95 -1.45
C PRO A 53 -1.10 20.68 -2.28
N LEU A 54 -2.26 20.02 -2.12
CA LEU A 54 -2.60 18.88 -2.95
C LEU A 54 -2.64 19.28 -4.43
N PRO A 55 -1.97 18.53 -5.32
CA PRO A 55 -2.12 18.72 -6.75
C PRO A 55 -3.59 18.61 -7.16
N ARG A 56 -4.00 19.38 -8.18
CA ARG A 56 -5.34 19.23 -8.78
C ARG A 56 -5.55 17.78 -9.24
N PRO A 57 -6.78 17.22 -9.11
CA PRO A 57 -7.07 15.89 -9.63
C PRO A 57 -6.76 15.82 -11.12
N GLN A 58 -6.09 14.77 -11.56
CA GLN A 58 -5.90 14.49 -12.99
C GLN A 58 -7.19 13.94 -13.60
N LEU A 59 -7.90 13.13 -12.83
CA LEU A 59 -9.25 12.62 -13.08
C LEU A 59 -9.86 12.21 -11.73
N SER A 60 -11.16 11.95 -11.71
CA SER A 60 -11.85 11.40 -10.55
C SER A 60 -12.62 10.15 -10.96
N PHE A 61 -12.48 9.08 -10.20
CA PHE A 61 -13.34 7.91 -10.36
C PHE A 61 -14.61 8.12 -9.55
N THR A 62 -15.75 7.80 -10.15
CA THR A 62 -17.05 7.83 -9.48
C THR A 62 -17.64 6.43 -9.55
N PRO A 63 -18.01 5.82 -8.41
CA PRO A 63 -18.75 4.56 -8.42
C PRO A 63 -20.04 4.71 -9.25
N SER A 64 -20.39 3.67 -10.01
CA SER A 64 -21.65 3.60 -10.75
C SER A 64 -22.85 3.35 -9.83
N LEU A 65 -22.64 2.69 -8.69
CA LEU A 65 -23.68 2.40 -7.70
C LEU A 65 -23.82 3.53 -6.69
N HIS A 66 -25.05 3.78 -6.25
CA HIS A 66 -25.31 4.73 -5.17
C HIS A 66 -24.68 4.22 -3.86
N ARG A 67 -23.70 4.95 -3.33
CA ARG A 67 -22.82 4.53 -2.21
C ARG A 67 -21.88 3.36 -2.54
N GLY A 68 -21.55 3.17 -3.83
CA GLY A 68 -20.51 2.24 -4.25
C GLY A 68 -19.15 2.60 -3.64
N ASN A 69 -18.33 1.59 -3.37
CA ASN A 69 -16.97 1.76 -2.89
C ASN A 69 -15.99 1.24 -3.93
N LEU A 70 -14.95 2.02 -4.21
CA LEU A 70 -13.89 1.61 -5.12
C LEU A 70 -12.72 1.02 -4.35
N LYS A 71 -12.16 -0.06 -4.89
CA LYS A 71 -10.85 -0.59 -4.48
C LYS A 71 -9.86 -0.40 -5.61
N PHE A 72 -8.65 -0.03 -5.24
CA PHE A 72 -7.63 0.28 -6.23
C PHE A 72 -6.48 -0.73 -6.18
N ILE A 73 -6.15 -1.27 -7.35
CA ILE A 73 -4.92 -2.04 -7.59
C ILE A 73 -4.07 -1.21 -8.52
N SER A 74 -2.77 -1.14 -8.29
CA SER A 74 -1.90 -0.32 -9.11
C SER A 74 -0.66 -1.05 -9.59
N LEU A 75 -0.03 -0.39 -10.57
CA LEU A 75 1.28 -0.72 -11.09
C LEU A 75 1.35 -2.19 -11.54
N PHE A 76 0.40 -2.56 -12.40
CA PHE A 76 0.39 -3.84 -13.12
C PHE A 76 0.39 -3.63 -14.63
N GLY A 77 0.40 -4.74 -15.37
CA GLY A 77 0.36 -4.76 -16.84
C GLY A 77 1.70 -4.98 -17.52
N ASN A 78 1.60 -5.15 -18.84
CA ASN A 78 2.70 -5.52 -19.72
C ASN A 78 3.82 -4.48 -19.81
N GLY A 79 5.07 -4.97 -19.78
CA GLY A 79 6.27 -4.19 -20.08
C GLY A 79 7.12 -3.81 -18.87
N ARG A 80 8.26 -3.16 -19.12
CA ARG A 80 9.24 -2.78 -18.07
C ARG A 80 8.70 -1.72 -17.10
N LYS A 81 7.69 -0.96 -17.52
CA LYS A 81 7.03 0.05 -16.70
C LYS A 81 5.57 -0.33 -16.55
N LYS A 82 5.25 -0.89 -15.40
CA LYS A 82 3.86 -1.13 -15.03
C LYS A 82 3.14 0.22 -14.88
N SER A 83 2.09 0.44 -15.68
CA SER A 83 1.37 1.72 -15.81
C SER A 83 -0.14 1.61 -15.56
N HIS A 84 -0.69 0.41 -15.43
CA HIS A 84 -2.11 0.25 -15.20
C HIS A 84 -2.50 0.44 -13.73
N LEU A 85 -3.67 1.04 -13.53
CA LEU A 85 -4.36 1.19 -12.26
C LEU A 85 -5.80 0.72 -12.45
N ALA A 86 -6.22 -0.27 -11.68
CA ALA A 86 -7.58 -0.77 -11.68
C ALA A 86 -8.38 -0.06 -10.58
N ALA A 87 -9.53 0.47 -10.94
CA ALA A 87 -10.58 0.92 -10.03
C ALA A 87 -11.69 -0.13 -10.06
N LEU A 88 -11.75 -0.95 -9.02
CA LEU A 88 -12.67 -2.07 -8.92
C LEU A 88 -13.92 -1.65 -8.13
N GLU A 89 -15.09 -1.85 -8.73
CA GLU A 89 -16.39 -1.66 -8.10
C GLU A 89 -17.13 -2.99 -8.01
N TYR A 90 -17.46 -3.44 -6.81
CA TYR A 90 -18.19 -4.69 -6.61
C TYR A 90 -19.66 -4.54 -7.00
N GLY A 91 -20.14 -5.41 -7.90
CA GLY A 91 -21.51 -5.36 -8.41
C GLY A 91 -21.83 -4.17 -9.31
N GLY A 92 -20.84 -3.30 -9.60
CA GLY A 92 -20.97 -2.14 -10.47
C GLY A 92 -20.09 -2.28 -11.72
N VAL A 93 -19.44 -1.19 -12.14
CA VAL A 93 -18.57 -1.16 -13.32
C VAL A 93 -17.13 -0.85 -12.91
N SER A 94 -16.23 -1.76 -13.26
CA SER A 94 -14.80 -1.64 -12.95
C SER A 94 -14.03 -1.07 -14.14
N HIS A 95 -12.93 -0.39 -13.86
CA HIS A 95 -12.16 0.32 -14.88
C HIS A 95 -10.66 0.06 -14.72
N ILE A 96 -9.93 0.00 -15.82
CA ILE A 96 -8.47 0.07 -15.87
C ILE A 96 -8.07 1.42 -16.49
N TYR A 97 -7.22 2.15 -15.77
CA TYR A 97 -6.59 3.37 -16.22
C TYR A 97 -5.12 3.11 -16.57
N ASP A 98 -4.73 3.39 -17.82
CA ASP A 98 -3.32 3.48 -18.17
C ASP A 98 -2.80 4.88 -17.88
N VAL A 99 -1.94 5.03 -16.87
CA VAL A 99 -1.39 6.34 -16.50
C VAL A 99 -0.39 6.89 -17.53
N GLU A 100 0.23 6.02 -18.34
CA GLU A 100 1.22 6.40 -19.36
C GLU A 100 0.52 6.91 -20.62
N HIS A 101 -0.48 6.18 -21.13
CA HIS A 101 -1.22 6.56 -22.32
C HIS A 101 -2.49 7.40 -22.04
N ARG A 102 -2.87 7.52 -20.76
CA ARG A 102 -4.07 8.24 -20.29
C ARG A 102 -5.35 7.70 -20.92
N THR A 103 -5.42 6.40 -21.14
CA THR A 103 -6.59 5.71 -21.67
C THR A 103 -7.36 5.02 -20.54
N MET A 104 -8.68 4.93 -20.72
CA MET A 104 -9.57 4.21 -19.82
C MET A 104 -10.18 3.04 -20.57
N GLN A 105 -10.19 1.88 -19.93
CA GLN A 105 -10.86 0.69 -20.40
C GLN A 105 -11.83 0.20 -19.32
N GLU A 106 -13.06 -0.08 -19.72
CA GLU A 106 -14.03 -0.77 -18.88
C GLU A 106 -13.68 -2.27 -18.82
N ILE A 107 -13.79 -2.85 -17.63
CA ILE A 107 -13.59 -4.28 -17.41
C ILE A 107 -14.77 -4.87 -16.65
N ALA A 108 -14.93 -6.18 -16.74
CA ALA A 108 -15.88 -6.89 -15.89
C ALA A 108 -15.55 -6.58 -14.41
N SER A 109 -16.60 -6.50 -13.60
CA SER A 109 -16.46 -6.31 -12.16
C SER A 109 -16.35 -7.65 -11.45
N PRO A 110 -15.58 -7.72 -10.34
CA PRO A 110 -15.63 -8.89 -9.49
C PRO A 110 -17.06 -9.07 -8.96
N ASN A 111 -17.55 -10.32 -8.99
CA ASN A 111 -18.82 -10.70 -8.39
C ASN A 111 -18.86 -10.29 -6.92
N GLU A 112 -20.06 -10.01 -6.40
CA GLU A 112 -20.35 -9.47 -5.05
C GLU A 112 -19.24 -9.74 -4.01
N CYS A 113 -18.56 -8.68 -3.56
CA CYS A 113 -17.79 -8.75 -2.32
C CYS A 113 -18.73 -8.47 -1.16
N GLN A 114 -19.18 -9.53 -0.48
CA GLN A 114 -20.04 -9.41 0.70
C GLN A 114 -19.32 -8.81 1.93
N PHE A 115 -18.06 -8.36 1.84
CA PHE A 115 -17.24 -8.12 3.03
C PHE A 115 -16.34 -6.87 3.00
N CYS A 116 -15.95 -6.46 4.20
CA CYS A 116 -15.13 -5.29 4.51
C CYS A 116 -13.66 -5.49 4.12
N ASP A 117 -13.09 -4.49 3.44
CA ASP A 117 -11.65 -4.29 3.12
C ASP A 117 -10.88 -5.49 2.48
N PRO A 118 -11.30 -5.97 1.30
CA PRO A 118 -10.54 -6.98 0.55
C PRO A 118 -9.14 -6.50 0.18
N VAL A 119 -8.18 -7.42 0.19
CA VAL A 119 -6.83 -7.21 -0.33
C VAL A 119 -6.89 -7.33 -1.85
N ALA A 120 -6.29 -6.36 -2.54
CA ALA A 120 -6.31 -6.31 -3.99
C ALA A 120 -4.88 -6.10 -4.50
N LEU A 121 -4.39 -7.02 -5.33
CA LEU A 121 -3.02 -6.99 -5.85
C LEU A 121 -2.96 -7.60 -7.26
N ALA A 122 -1.86 -7.33 -7.95
CA ALA A 122 -1.56 -7.93 -9.23
C ALA A 122 -0.37 -8.87 -9.12
N VAL A 123 -0.50 -10.06 -9.71
CA VAL A 123 0.60 -11.03 -9.83
C VAL A 123 0.71 -11.45 -11.28
N ALA A 124 1.88 -11.24 -11.87
CA ALA A 124 2.08 -11.25 -13.32
C ALA A 124 1.03 -10.34 -14.02
N GLU A 125 0.22 -10.91 -14.90
CA GLU A 125 -0.81 -10.20 -15.67
C GLU A 125 -2.23 -10.37 -15.11
N SER A 126 -2.39 -11.09 -13.98
CA SER A 126 -3.70 -11.31 -13.37
C SER A 126 -3.90 -10.44 -12.14
N LEU A 127 -5.11 -9.91 -11.99
CA LEU A 127 -5.56 -9.24 -10.79
C LEU A 127 -6.16 -10.26 -9.84
N TYR A 128 -5.80 -10.14 -8.56
CA TYR A 128 -6.30 -10.94 -7.47
C TYR A 128 -7.02 -10.03 -6.49
N VAL A 129 -8.25 -10.39 -6.18
CA VAL A 129 -9.01 -9.82 -5.07
C VAL A 129 -9.16 -10.92 -4.04
N LEU A 130 -8.39 -10.77 -2.96
CA LEU A 130 -8.33 -11.68 -1.84
C LEU A 130 -9.23 -11.21 -0.73
N ASN A 131 -10.14 -12.11 -0.37
CA ASN A 131 -10.93 -12.04 0.84
C ASN A 131 -11.10 -13.48 1.35
N ASN A 132 -12.06 -13.69 2.24
CA ASN A 132 -12.55 -15.03 2.60
C ASN A 132 -13.11 -15.81 1.37
N VAL A 133 -13.41 -15.09 0.29
CA VAL A 133 -13.62 -15.62 -1.07
C VAL A 133 -12.62 -14.92 -2.00
N LEU A 134 -11.91 -15.69 -2.84
CA LEU A 134 -10.88 -15.18 -3.74
C LEU A 134 -11.39 -15.11 -5.18
N CYS A 135 -11.16 -13.99 -5.86
CA CYS A 135 -11.46 -13.81 -7.28
C CYS A 135 -10.19 -13.44 -8.07
N LYS A 136 -10.04 -13.99 -9.27
CA LYS A 136 -8.95 -13.71 -10.21
C LYS A 136 -9.48 -13.28 -11.57
N THR A 137 -8.77 -12.40 -12.28
CA THR A 137 -9.04 -12.11 -13.71
C THR A 137 -8.35 -13.10 -14.64
N ASN A 138 -9.09 -13.57 -15.64
CA ASN A 138 -8.55 -14.34 -16.76
C ASN A 138 -8.02 -13.43 -17.88
N ASP A 139 -7.40 -14.04 -18.89
CA ASP A 139 -6.86 -13.36 -20.07
C ASP A 139 -7.94 -12.60 -20.88
N ASP A 140 -9.20 -13.04 -20.79
CA ASP A 140 -10.36 -12.39 -21.41
C ASP A 140 -10.98 -11.28 -20.54
N SER A 141 -10.30 -10.87 -19.46
CA SER A 141 -10.78 -9.86 -18.50
C SER A 141 -12.05 -10.24 -17.73
N SER A 142 -12.42 -11.52 -17.69
CA SER A 142 -13.53 -12.02 -16.87
C SER A 142 -13.05 -12.46 -15.48
N TRP A 143 -13.92 -12.32 -14.47
CA TRP A 143 -13.62 -12.71 -13.09
C TRP A 143 -14.08 -14.14 -12.79
N HIS A 144 -13.20 -14.91 -12.18
CA HIS A 144 -13.48 -16.26 -11.71
C HIS A 144 -13.19 -16.37 -10.22
N CYS A 145 -14.12 -16.99 -9.48
CA CYS A 145 -13.89 -17.35 -8.09
C CYS A 145 -12.93 -18.53 -8.04
N LEU A 146 -11.84 -18.38 -7.30
CA LEU A 146 -10.96 -19.49 -6.93
C LEU A 146 -11.54 -20.24 -5.74
N GLN A 147 -10.92 -21.36 -5.38
CA GLN A 147 -11.31 -22.08 -4.18
C GLN A 147 -11.25 -21.13 -2.97
N PRO A 148 -12.28 -21.14 -2.10
CA PRO A 148 -12.27 -20.32 -0.90
C PRO A 148 -11.12 -20.75 0.01
N LEU A 149 -10.70 -19.85 0.90
CA LEU A 149 -9.70 -20.18 1.90
C LEU A 149 -10.19 -21.37 2.74
N PRO A 150 -9.35 -22.41 2.96
CA PRO A 150 -9.80 -23.64 3.61
C PRO A 150 -10.51 -23.42 4.95
N PHE A 151 -10.03 -22.48 5.77
CA PHE A 151 -10.60 -22.18 7.10
C PHE A 151 -11.99 -21.51 7.05
N VAL A 152 -12.39 -20.95 5.91
CA VAL A 152 -13.71 -20.30 5.74
C VAL A 152 -14.82 -21.35 5.71
N LEU A 153 -14.48 -22.61 5.39
CA LEU A 153 -15.41 -23.73 5.35
C LEU A 153 -15.49 -24.47 6.70
N GLU A 154 -14.70 -24.08 7.71
CA GLU A 154 -14.66 -24.76 9.00
C GLU A 154 -15.90 -24.41 9.87
N PRO A 155 -16.47 -25.38 10.62
CA PRO A 155 -17.58 -25.11 11.52
C PRO A 155 -17.23 -24.07 12.59
N GLY A 156 -18.10 -23.08 12.77
CA GLY A 156 -17.86 -22.00 13.74
C GLY A 156 -16.97 -20.87 13.22
N TYR A 157 -16.71 -20.82 11.91
CA TYR A 157 -15.98 -19.74 11.27
C TYR A 157 -16.56 -18.36 11.60
N GLU A 158 -15.73 -17.51 12.19
CA GLU A 158 -15.97 -16.09 12.33
C GLU A 158 -15.23 -15.32 11.25
N ARG A 159 -15.86 -14.28 10.71
CA ARG A 159 -15.25 -13.43 9.68
C ARG A 159 -13.99 -12.77 10.23
N ARG A 160 -12.89 -12.90 9.50
CA ARG A 160 -11.61 -12.24 9.78
C ARG A 160 -11.14 -11.43 8.57
N PHE A 161 -10.33 -10.41 8.83
CA PHE A 161 -9.66 -9.62 7.81
C PHE A 161 -8.26 -10.19 7.55
N ILE A 162 -7.75 -9.98 6.34
CA ILE A 162 -6.35 -10.27 6.01
C ILE A 162 -5.51 -9.13 6.57
N GLU A 163 -4.66 -9.42 7.56
CA GLU A 163 -3.80 -8.38 8.16
C GLU A 163 -2.59 -8.11 7.28
N SER A 164 -2.08 -9.13 6.61
CA SER A 164 -0.83 -9.02 5.85
C SER A 164 -0.76 -9.96 4.67
N TYR A 165 -0.01 -9.56 3.66
CA TYR A 165 0.21 -10.36 2.46
C TYR A 165 1.52 -10.01 1.77
N THR A 166 2.08 -10.99 1.07
CA THR A 166 3.26 -10.81 0.22
C THR A 166 3.22 -11.78 -0.95
N THR A 167 3.95 -11.45 -2.00
CA THR A 167 4.32 -12.45 -3.00
C THR A 167 5.63 -13.13 -2.60
N SER A 168 5.79 -14.39 -2.98
CA SER A 168 7.00 -15.20 -2.76
C SER A 168 7.38 -15.91 -4.05
N ASP A 169 8.62 -16.41 -4.12
CA ASP A 169 9.13 -17.22 -5.24
C ASP A 169 8.95 -16.55 -6.61
N GLY A 170 9.28 -15.25 -6.69
CA GLY A 170 9.13 -14.49 -7.94
C GLY A 170 7.67 -14.27 -8.38
N GLY A 171 6.71 -14.48 -7.49
CA GLY A 171 5.28 -14.35 -7.77
C GLY A 171 4.58 -15.66 -8.12
N SER A 172 5.21 -16.83 -7.92
CA SER A 172 4.49 -18.11 -8.06
C SER A 172 3.55 -18.39 -6.89
N ASN A 173 3.78 -17.75 -5.74
CA ASN A 173 3.00 -17.94 -4.54
C ASN A 173 2.54 -16.59 -3.96
N ILE A 174 1.29 -16.52 -3.51
CA ILE A 174 0.78 -15.42 -2.69
C ILE A 174 0.62 -15.94 -1.26
N LEU A 175 1.31 -15.31 -0.31
CA LEU A 175 1.15 -15.57 1.11
C LEU A 175 0.18 -14.54 1.70
N ILE A 176 -0.78 -15.01 2.49
CA ILE A 176 -1.67 -14.16 3.27
C ILE A 176 -1.68 -14.63 4.72
N SER A 177 -1.82 -13.71 5.66
CA SER A 177 -2.03 -14.03 7.07
C SER A 177 -3.28 -13.37 7.61
N THR A 178 -3.96 -14.15 8.45
CA THR A 178 -5.19 -13.76 9.11
C THR A 178 -5.00 -13.92 10.62
N PRO A 179 -5.26 -12.88 11.42
CA PRO A 179 -5.05 -12.92 12.86
C PRO A 179 -5.78 -14.07 13.55
N GLY A 180 -5.05 -14.85 14.34
CA GLY A 180 -5.55 -16.01 15.09
C GLY A 180 -5.84 -17.25 14.24
N VAL A 181 -5.56 -17.23 12.93
CA VAL A 181 -5.80 -18.36 12.00
C VAL A 181 -4.48 -18.90 11.44
N GLY A 182 -3.54 -18.01 11.13
CA GLY A 182 -2.22 -18.34 10.58
C GLY A 182 -2.04 -17.88 9.14
N THR A 183 -1.05 -18.48 8.46
CA THR A 183 -0.63 -18.09 7.12
C THR A 183 -0.97 -19.15 6.08
N TYR A 184 -1.52 -18.71 4.95
CA TYR A 184 -1.89 -19.55 3.81
C TYR A 184 -1.13 -19.11 2.57
N SER A 185 -0.77 -20.09 1.75
CA SER A 185 -0.09 -19.90 0.47
C SER A 185 -1.04 -20.31 -0.65
N LEU A 186 -1.30 -19.39 -1.57
CA LEU A 186 -1.96 -19.66 -2.83
C LEU A 186 -0.89 -19.93 -3.89
N ASP A 187 -0.94 -21.12 -4.48
CA ASP A 187 -0.18 -21.39 -5.70
C ASP A 187 -0.87 -20.72 -6.89
N VAL A 188 -0.19 -19.80 -7.54
CA VAL A 188 -0.75 -18.92 -8.59
C VAL A 188 -1.06 -19.69 -9.87
N ALA A 189 -0.34 -20.79 -10.13
CA ALA A 189 -0.49 -21.60 -11.34
C ALA A 189 -1.71 -22.52 -11.26
N SER A 190 -1.89 -23.20 -10.13
CA SER A 190 -2.98 -24.14 -9.88
C SER A 190 -4.21 -23.50 -9.25
N GLY A 191 -4.09 -22.30 -8.67
CA GLY A 191 -5.15 -21.65 -7.90
C GLY A 191 -5.50 -22.38 -6.59
N SER A 192 -4.62 -23.28 -6.12
CA SER A 192 -4.85 -24.12 -4.94
C SER A 192 -4.23 -23.51 -3.68
N TRP A 193 -4.93 -23.70 -2.56
CA TRP A 193 -4.47 -23.25 -1.24
C TRP A 193 -3.73 -24.34 -0.47
N ARG A 194 -2.72 -23.92 0.28
CA ARG A 194 -2.11 -24.73 1.35
C ARG A 194 -1.92 -23.89 2.60
N LYS A 195 -2.05 -24.49 3.78
CA LYS A 195 -1.67 -23.84 5.04
C LYS A 195 -0.14 -23.83 5.12
N ALA A 196 0.46 -22.64 5.18
CA ALA A 196 1.91 -22.48 5.35
C ALA A 196 2.33 -22.68 6.81
N GLY A 197 1.45 -22.31 7.75
CA GLY A 197 1.59 -22.62 9.17
C GLY A 197 0.57 -21.87 10.03
N ASP A 198 0.55 -22.19 11.33
CA ASP A 198 -0.31 -21.51 12.33
C ASP A 198 0.20 -20.12 12.72
N TRP A 199 1.30 -19.70 12.12
CA TRP A 199 1.96 -18.45 12.39
C TRP A 199 1.52 -17.34 11.45
N GLU A 200 1.75 -16.09 11.84
CA GLU A 200 1.37 -14.89 11.08
C GLU A 200 2.60 -14.19 10.50
N LEU A 201 2.49 -13.61 9.31
CA LEU A 201 3.57 -12.82 8.73
C LEU A 201 3.94 -11.67 9.68
N PRO A 202 5.22 -11.29 9.75
CA PRO A 202 5.70 -10.30 10.72
C PRO A 202 5.43 -8.85 10.24
N PHE A 203 4.57 -8.68 9.22
CA PHE A 203 4.30 -7.40 8.58
C PHE A 203 2.83 -7.01 8.73
N ARG A 204 2.54 -5.74 8.52
CA ARG A 204 1.21 -5.15 8.43
C ARG A 204 0.94 -4.71 6.99
N GLY A 205 -0.17 -5.18 6.43
CA GLY A 205 -0.51 -4.95 5.04
C GLY A 205 0.46 -5.63 4.09
N ARG A 206 0.89 -4.90 3.06
CA ARG A 206 1.75 -5.45 2.00
C ARG A 206 3.22 -5.45 2.41
N ALA A 207 3.90 -6.58 2.24
CA ALA A 207 5.34 -6.64 2.10
C ALA A 207 5.72 -6.98 0.65
N ASP A 208 6.81 -6.40 0.17
CA ASP A 208 7.32 -6.65 -1.18
C ASP A 208 8.73 -7.25 -1.08
N PHE A 209 8.96 -8.33 -1.84
CA PHE A 209 10.28 -8.92 -1.97
C PHE A 209 11.12 -8.15 -2.99
N PHE A 210 12.35 -7.81 -2.63
CA PHE A 210 13.31 -7.14 -3.50
C PHE A 210 14.49 -8.05 -3.79
N PRO A 211 14.49 -8.78 -4.94
CA PRO A 211 15.52 -9.76 -5.29
C PRO A 211 16.94 -9.17 -5.34
N GLU A 212 17.07 -7.88 -5.68
CA GLU A 212 18.35 -7.15 -5.70
C GLU A 212 19.06 -7.17 -4.33
N TYR A 213 18.30 -7.34 -3.25
CA TYR A 213 18.78 -7.33 -1.87
C TYR A 213 18.54 -8.66 -1.15
N GLY A 214 17.72 -9.55 -1.71
CA GLY A 214 17.34 -10.80 -1.06
C GLY A 214 16.50 -10.60 0.21
N VAL A 215 15.73 -9.50 0.30
CA VAL A 215 14.91 -9.21 1.49
C VAL A 215 13.48 -8.82 1.12
N TRP A 216 12.56 -9.12 2.03
CA TRP A 216 11.24 -8.50 2.09
C TRP A 216 11.33 -7.17 2.81
N LEU A 217 10.70 -6.14 2.25
CA LEU A 217 10.48 -4.85 2.92
C LEU A 217 8.99 -4.66 3.18
N GLY A 218 8.67 -4.26 4.41
CA GLY A 218 7.29 -4.04 4.84
C GLY A 218 7.24 -3.27 6.16
N PHE A 219 6.04 -2.89 6.59
CA PHE A 219 5.85 -2.31 7.91
C PHE A 219 5.64 -3.43 8.92
N SER A 220 6.31 -3.38 10.07
CA SER A 220 6.15 -4.35 11.16
C SER A 220 4.70 -4.40 11.67
N SER A 221 4.22 -5.60 11.98
CA SER A 221 2.89 -5.78 12.59
C SER A 221 2.78 -5.23 14.02
N GLN A 222 3.91 -5.07 14.71
CA GLN A 222 3.93 -4.68 16.13
C GLN A 222 3.86 -3.17 16.32
N ASP A 223 4.65 -2.42 15.56
CA ASP A 223 4.89 -0.99 15.79
C ASP A 223 4.77 -0.15 14.51
N ASN A 224 4.46 -0.76 13.36
CA ASN A 224 4.31 -0.10 12.06
C ASN A 224 5.58 0.68 11.62
N LEU A 225 6.75 0.25 12.11
CA LEU A 225 8.06 0.71 11.65
C LEU A 225 8.45 0.01 10.35
N LEU A 226 9.24 0.67 9.50
CA LEU A 226 9.70 0.09 8.25
C LEU A 226 10.90 -0.83 8.54
N CYS A 227 10.73 -2.10 8.24
CA CYS A 227 11.69 -3.16 8.53
C CYS A 227 11.91 -4.07 7.32
N CYS A 228 12.98 -4.85 7.38
CA CYS A 228 13.23 -5.92 6.43
C CYS A 228 13.45 -7.27 7.11
N SER A 229 13.28 -8.34 6.33
CA SER A 229 13.74 -9.67 6.70
C SER A 229 14.23 -10.40 5.44
N SER A 230 15.32 -11.16 5.58
CA SER A 230 15.81 -12.08 4.55
C SER A 230 15.15 -13.47 4.64
N ASP A 231 14.54 -13.78 5.78
CA ASP A 231 13.84 -15.05 6.02
C ASP A 231 12.61 -14.81 6.91
N ILE A 232 11.44 -14.80 6.26
CA ILE A 232 10.15 -14.67 6.93
C ILE A 232 9.90 -15.85 7.87
N THR A 233 10.31 -17.06 7.48
CA THR A 233 10.08 -18.27 8.25
C THR A 233 10.90 -18.25 9.54
N ALA A 234 12.17 -17.88 9.47
CA ALA A 234 13.01 -17.70 10.67
C ALA A 234 12.48 -16.58 11.59
N ALA A 235 12.08 -15.44 11.01
CA ALA A 235 11.52 -14.33 11.80
C ALA A 235 10.30 -14.76 12.64
N VAL A 236 9.50 -15.68 12.10
CA VAL A 236 8.23 -16.05 12.71
C VAL A 236 8.33 -17.31 13.57
N LEU A 237 9.06 -18.34 13.12
CA LEU A 237 9.17 -19.61 13.85
C LEU A 237 10.26 -19.59 14.92
N GLU A 238 11.35 -18.84 14.69
CA GLU A 238 12.50 -18.79 15.58
C GLU A 238 12.53 -17.48 16.40
N GLY A 239 11.60 -16.56 16.12
CA GLY A 239 11.54 -15.26 16.76
C GLY A 239 12.71 -14.35 16.41
N ALA A 240 13.35 -14.57 15.25
CA ALA A 240 14.42 -13.69 14.79
C ALA A 240 13.88 -12.26 14.61
N PRO A 241 14.58 -11.24 15.12
CA PRO A 241 14.10 -9.87 15.03
C PRO A 241 14.07 -9.40 13.57
N LEU A 242 13.09 -8.54 13.25
CA LEU A 242 13.11 -7.83 11.98
C LEU A 242 14.17 -6.74 12.02
N ASP A 243 14.92 -6.60 10.94
CA ASP A 243 15.93 -5.55 10.82
C ASP A 243 15.22 -4.23 10.53
N MET A 244 15.24 -3.30 11.48
CA MET A 244 14.72 -1.96 11.27
C MET A 244 15.63 -1.23 10.27
N VAL A 245 15.07 -0.86 9.11
CA VAL A 245 15.84 -0.17 8.05
C VAL A 245 15.65 1.33 8.07
N TRP A 246 14.65 1.83 8.78
CA TRP A 246 14.37 3.25 8.90
C TRP A 246 13.75 3.59 10.25
N GLU A 247 14.39 4.49 10.99
CA GLU A 247 13.77 5.16 12.12
C GLU A 247 12.69 6.11 11.59
N ASP A 248 11.44 5.75 11.86
CA ASP A 248 10.27 6.44 11.36
C ASP A 248 10.21 7.90 11.81
N LEU A 249 9.33 8.66 11.18
CA LEU A 249 8.96 9.99 11.65
C LEU A 249 8.38 9.88 13.05
N ASN A 250 9.04 10.44 14.07
CA ASN A 250 8.42 10.71 15.38
C ASN A 250 7.33 11.78 15.17
N PRO A 251 6.06 11.40 14.96
CA PRO A 251 5.05 12.38 14.62
C PRO A 251 4.66 13.14 15.89
N PRO A 252 4.21 14.40 15.79
CA PRO A 252 3.68 15.14 16.93
C PRO A 252 2.61 14.34 17.67
N ARG A 253 2.56 14.45 19.02
CA ARG A 253 1.70 13.64 19.91
C ARG A 253 0.19 13.58 19.57
N ARG A 254 -0.31 14.46 18.70
CA ARG A 254 -1.73 14.54 18.31
C ARG A 254 -2.05 13.88 16.97
N TRP A 255 -1.05 13.30 16.30
CA TRP A 255 -1.24 12.64 15.01
C TRP A 255 -1.52 11.17 15.24
N ILE A 256 -2.69 10.72 14.80
CA ILE A 256 -3.16 9.34 14.94
C ILE A 256 -2.79 8.61 13.64
N PRO A 257 -1.83 7.66 13.64
CA PRO A 257 -1.48 6.92 12.43
C PRO A 257 -2.63 6.00 12.00
N ARG A 258 -2.86 5.92 10.69
CA ARG A 258 -3.96 5.14 10.10
C ARG A 258 -3.48 4.06 9.14
N LYS A 259 -2.80 4.43 8.05
CA LYS A 259 -2.28 3.50 7.05
C LYS A 259 -0.88 3.91 6.60
N SER A 260 -0.06 2.92 6.24
CA SER A 260 1.29 3.12 5.70
C SER A 260 1.40 2.43 4.35
N HIS A 261 2.00 3.11 3.38
CA HIS A 261 2.27 2.56 2.06
C HIS A 261 3.76 2.69 1.74
N LEU A 262 4.35 1.63 1.21
CA LEU A 262 5.69 1.63 0.67
C LEU A 262 5.58 1.57 -0.85
N VAL A 263 6.18 2.54 -1.54
CA VAL A 263 6.18 2.60 -3.00
C VAL A 263 7.61 2.57 -3.50
N TYR A 264 7.94 1.56 -4.32
CA TYR A 264 9.22 1.52 -5.02
C TYR A 264 9.18 2.38 -6.28
N LEU A 265 10.07 3.39 -6.32
CA LEU A 265 10.20 4.30 -7.44
C LEU A 265 11.22 3.82 -8.47
N GLY A 266 12.03 2.80 -8.17
CA GLY A 266 13.14 2.36 -9.00
C GLY A 266 14.48 3.00 -8.62
N SER A 267 15.58 2.33 -8.95
CA SER A 267 16.94 2.81 -8.65
C SER A 267 17.16 3.07 -7.15
N ASN A 268 16.73 2.13 -6.31
CA ASN A 268 16.87 2.15 -4.84
C ASN A 268 16.13 3.30 -4.15
N LYS A 269 15.23 3.97 -4.88
CA LYS A 269 14.41 5.05 -4.35
C LYS A 269 13.04 4.53 -3.97
N PHE A 270 12.59 4.96 -2.81
CA PHE A 270 11.32 4.59 -2.23
C PHE A 270 10.59 5.84 -1.78
N CYS A 271 9.27 5.76 -1.76
CA CYS A 271 8.44 6.69 -1.03
C CYS A 271 7.70 5.92 0.06
N VAL A 272 7.82 6.38 1.29
CA VAL A 272 6.90 5.98 2.37
C VAL A 272 5.82 7.04 2.47
N ALA A 273 4.56 6.63 2.34
CA ALA A 273 3.41 7.49 2.57
C ALA A 273 2.65 7.00 3.81
N LYS A 274 2.69 7.81 4.87
CA LYS A 274 1.95 7.55 6.11
C LYS A 274 0.74 8.47 6.20
N LEU A 275 -0.41 7.89 6.46
CA LEU A 275 -1.67 8.59 6.64
C LEU A 275 -1.95 8.78 8.11
N PHE A 276 -2.41 9.97 8.45
CA PHE A 276 -2.71 10.37 9.80
C PHE A 276 -4.05 11.09 9.87
N GLU A 277 -4.66 11.03 11.05
CA GLU A 277 -5.75 11.89 11.46
C GLU A 277 -5.32 12.77 12.62
N ARG A 278 -5.92 13.96 12.69
CA ARG A 278 -5.79 14.85 13.83
C ARG A 278 -7.17 15.38 14.18
N GLU A 279 -7.58 15.14 15.42
CA GLU A 279 -8.84 15.61 15.96
C GLU A 279 -8.64 16.93 16.70
N PHE A 280 -9.53 17.89 16.45
CA PHE A 280 -9.60 19.13 17.21
C PHE A 280 -11.02 19.68 17.22
N ASN A 281 -11.30 20.54 18.20
CA ASN A 281 -12.58 21.19 18.34
C ASN A 281 -12.57 22.55 17.66
N ILE A 282 -13.53 22.79 16.78
CA ILE A 282 -13.79 24.13 16.22
C ILE A 282 -14.82 24.81 17.12
N VAL A 283 -14.41 25.88 17.77
CA VAL A 283 -15.27 26.71 18.61
C VAL A 283 -15.85 27.83 17.74
N SER A 284 -17.17 27.90 17.68
CA SER A 284 -17.91 28.96 16.99
C SER A 284 -19.04 29.48 17.89
N GLU A 285 -19.72 30.55 17.46
CA GLU A 285 -20.87 31.11 18.18
C GLU A 285 -22.02 30.09 18.36
N LEU A 286 -22.09 29.08 17.48
CA LEU A 286 -23.10 28.00 17.50
C LEU A 286 -22.70 26.81 18.38
N GLY A 287 -21.51 26.84 18.99
CA GLY A 287 -20.99 25.78 19.86
C GLY A 287 -19.65 25.20 19.43
N CYS A 288 -19.29 24.09 20.06
CA CYS A 288 -18.03 23.36 19.88
C CYS A 288 -18.29 22.10 19.04
N VAL A 289 -17.76 22.07 17.81
CA VAL A 289 -17.95 20.94 16.88
C VAL A 289 -16.63 20.18 16.73
N PRO A 290 -16.61 18.84 16.92
CA PRO A 290 -15.42 18.05 16.66
C PRO A 290 -15.13 18.02 15.15
N TYR A 291 -13.86 18.23 14.79
CA TYR A 291 -13.36 18.20 13.43
C TYR A 291 -12.17 17.25 13.33
N THR A 292 -12.20 16.37 12.34
CA THR A 292 -11.11 15.46 12.01
C THR A 292 -10.44 15.94 10.74
N GLU A 293 -9.17 16.29 10.84
CA GLU A 293 -8.32 16.58 9.68
C GLU A 293 -7.57 15.32 9.28
N ALA A 294 -7.63 14.95 7.99
CA ALA A 294 -6.87 13.86 7.41
C ALA A 294 -5.71 14.40 6.56
N PHE A 295 -4.55 13.76 6.66
CA PHE A 295 -3.39 14.14 5.87
C PHE A 295 -2.44 12.96 5.65
N ALA A 296 -1.64 13.06 4.60
CA ALA A 296 -0.60 12.11 4.26
C ALA A 296 0.77 12.78 4.29
N VAL A 297 1.74 12.12 4.91
CA VAL A 297 3.15 12.51 4.87
C VAL A 297 3.88 11.57 3.93
N PHE A 298 4.39 12.14 2.84
CA PHE A 298 5.21 11.44 1.85
C PHE A 298 6.66 11.72 2.17
N THR A 299 7.46 10.67 2.35
CA THR A 299 8.89 10.78 2.65
C THR A 299 9.70 10.00 1.61
N GLY A 300 10.62 10.69 0.94
CA GLY A 300 11.57 10.08 0.02
C GLY A 300 12.68 9.37 0.79
N LEU A 301 12.91 8.10 0.47
CA LEU A 301 13.95 7.27 1.07
C LEU A 301 14.86 6.67 0.00
N VAL A 302 16.15 6.55 0.30
CA VAL A 302 17.11 5.84 -0.56
C VAL A 302 17.71 4.68 0.21
N LEU A 303 17.48 3.47 -0.28
CA LEU A 303 18.04 2.25 0.29
C LEU A 303 19.53 2.13 -0.08
N LYS A 304 20.37 1.86 0.92
CA LYS A 304 21.81 1.64 0.76
C LYS A 304 22.30 0.56 1.72
N PRO A 305 23.41 -0.12 1.41
CA PRO A 305 24.16 -0.86 2.41
C PRO A 305 24.62 0.10 3.51
N SER A 306 24.57 -0.36 4.75
CA SER A 306 25.09 0.39 5.89
C SER A 306 26.62 0.48 5.84
N THR A 307 27.18 1.57 6.37
CA THR A 307 28.64 1.84 6.35
C THR A 307 29.44 0.93 7.27
N ASP A 308 28.80 0.39 8.29
CA ASP A 308 29.35 -0.58 9.24
C ASP A 308 29.13 -2.05 8.80
N HIS A 309 28.61 -2.26 7.59
CA HIS A 309 28.24 -3.57 7.04
C HIS A 309 27.21 -4.35 7.88
N SER A 310 26.47 -3.69 8.77
CA SER A 310 25.45 -4.34 9.62
C SER A 310 24.16 -4.70 8.88
N GLY A 311 23.98 -4.24 7.63
CA GLY A 311 22.81 -4.57 6.82
C GLY A 311 22.42 -3.45 5.86
N LEU A 312 21.11 -3.24 5.72
CA LEU A 312 20.51 -2.22 4.86
C LEU A 312 19.99 -1.05 5.69
N VAL A 313 20.15 0.17 5.17
CA VAL A 313 19.62 1.38 5.78
C VAL A 313 18.91 2.24 4.74
N MET A 314 17.79 2.85 5.13
CA MET A 314 17.08 3.84 4.35
C MET A 314 17.50 5.24 4.78
N LEU A 315 18.14 5.96 3.86
CA LEU A 315 18.52 7.34 4.08
C LEU A 315 17.32 8.24 3.79
N LYS A 316 16.87 8.98 4.82
CA LYS A 316 15.78 9.95 4.71
C LYS A 316 16.19 11.17 3.87
N HIS A 317 15.38 11.49 2.86
CA HIS A 317 15.46 12.74 2.13
C HIS A 317 14.42 13.74 2.64
N ARG A 318 13.50 14.20 1.78
CA ARG A 318 12.50 15.22 2.12
C ARG A 318 11.17 14.58 2.47
N SER A 319 10.41 15.29 3.31
CA SER A 319 9.05 14.93 3.69
C SER A 319 8.09 16.06 3.32
N HIS A 320 7.01 15.72 2.60
CA HIS A 320 5.93 16.64 2.28
C HIS A 320 4.64 16.20 2.98
N ILE A 321 3.88 17.15 3.52
CA ILE A 321 2.54 16.91 4.06
C ILE A 321 1.47 17.41 3.09
N TYR A 322 0.49 16.55 2.81
CA TYR A 322 -0.67 16.83 1.98
C TYR A 322 -1.94 16.64 2.81
N ARG A 323 -2.72 17.71 2.99
CA ARG A 323 -3.98 17.70 3.75
C ARG A 323 -5.17 17.58 2.81
N PHE A 324 -6.14 16.72 3.13
CA PHE A 324 -7.35 16.52 2.34
C PHE A 324 -8.59 16.42 3.24
N SER A 325 -9.74 16.73 2.64
CA SER A 325 -11.05 16.42 3.21
C SER A 325 -11.41 14.96 2.89
N GLY A 326 -11.89 14.20 3.87
CA GLY A 326 -12.31 12.82 3.67
C GLY A 326 -11.93 11.93 4.86
N ILE A 327 -12.04 10.61 4.65
CA ILE A 327 -11.53 9.60 5.59
C ILE A 327 -10.13 9.16 5.17
N THR A 328 -9.38 8.53 6.07
CA THR A 328 -8.01 8.03 5.77
C THR A 328 -7.94 6.79 4.88
N THR A 329 -9.04 6.44 4.23
CA THR A 329 -9.03 5.47 3.13
C THR A 329 -8.45 6.15 1.90
N CYS A 330 -7.14 6.05 1.73
CA CYS A 330 -6.46 6.48 0.51
C CYS A 330 -5.54 5.38 0.02
N TRP A 331 -5.21 5.46 -1.27
CA TRP A 331 -4.27 4.56 -1.90
C TRP A 331 -3.11 5.34 -2.50
N VAL A 332 -1.90 4.82 -2.32
CA VAL A 332 -0.66 5.45 -2.78
C VAL A 332 0.14 4.47 -3.62
N PHE A 333 0.54 4.93 -4.81
CA PHE A 333 1.16 4.10 -5.86
C PHE A 333 2.34 4.78 -6.55
#